data_AF-A0A1C1CBR7-F1
#
_entry.id   AF-A0A1C1CBR7-F1
#
_cell.length_a   1.000
_cell.length_b   1.000
_cell.length_c   1.000
_cell.angle_alpha   90.00
_cell.angle_beta   90.00
_cell.angle_gamma   90.00
#
_symmetry.space_group_name_H-M   'P 1'
#
loop_
_entity.id
_entity.type
_entity.pdbx_description
1 polymer ?
#
loop_
_entity_poly.entity_id
_entity_poly.type
_entity_poly.pdbx_seq_one_letter_code
_entity_poly.pdbx_strand_id
1 'polypeptide(L)'
;MSLLATLPPTEPAFLAHILSFDAKNYHVWTYRQWLCRRFPDPLLNTDVELRAVDALIQDDVRNNSAWNHRYFVVFGVDELRAIEVEVKASDGGAGGGRGGGIRKEVLASGTLVVDLDVVDREVNYAKDHIAWAPQNASAWNYLRGVLTRAGIPLTEMRVFCEGFVGGKGADLMSGGSSDTPGSSVRSSHAIDWLADIYRMEGDVHRSKECLDALASKWDPIRRKYWEFRARQLEGAKK
;
A
#
# COMPACT_ATOMS: atom_id res chain seq x y z
N MET A 1 23.01 -22.21 -8.65
CA MET A 1 23.43 -20.95 -7.98
C MET A 1 24.11 -20.06 -9.00
N SER A 2 23.91 -18.74 -8.96
CA SER A 2 24.62 -17.80 -9.85
C SER A 2 26.13 -17.85 -9.58
N LEU A 3 26.94 -17.83 -10.63
CA LEU A 3 28.41 -17.85 -10.57
C LEU A 3 29.01 -16.51 -10.09
N LEU A 4 28.19 -15.47 -9.98
CA LEU A 4 28.63 -14.14 -9.59
C LEU A 4 28.70 -14.04 -8.05
N ALA A 5 29.89 -13.70 -7.55
CA ALA A 5 30.18 -13.56 -6.12
C ALA A 5 29.77 -12.17 -5.58
N THR A 6 29.79 -11.15 -6.42
CA THR A 6 29.51 -9.75 -6.06
C THR A 6 28.52 -9.13 -7.05
N LEU A 7 27.87 -8.04 -6.64
CA LEU A 7 26.98 -7.26 -7.50
C LEU A 7 27.74 -6.80 -8.77
N PRO A 8 27.24 -7.09 -9.99
CA PRO A 8 27.83 -6.51 -11.18
C PRO A 8 27.61 -4.99 -11.19
N PRO A 9 28.66 -4.17 -11.28
CA PRO A 9 28.57 -2.72 -11.05
C PRO A 9 27.70 -1.98 -12.07
N THR A 10 27.53 -2.54 -13.26
CA THR A 10 26.70 -1.96 -14.34
C THR A 10 25.22 -2.33 -14.20
N GLU A 11 24.88 -3.34 -13.41
CA GLU A 11 23.54 -3.91 -13.38
C GLU A 11 22.47 -2.92 -12.89
N PRO A 12 22.68 -2.14 -11.82
CA PRO A 12 21.69 -1.16 -11.38
C PRO A 12 21.42 -0.07 -12.43
N ALA A 13 22.47 0.39 -13.13
CA ALA A 13 22.35 1.39 -14.18
C ALA A 13 21.65 0.82 -15.42
N PHE A 14 21.94 -0.43 -15.79
CA PHE A 14 21.23 -1.14 -16.85
C PHE A 14 19.73 -1.24 -16.53
N LEU A 15 19.38 -1.68 -15.32
CA LEU A 15 17.97 -1.74 -14.88
C LEU A 15 17.28 -0.37 -14.93
N ALA A 16 17.95 0.69 -14.48
CA ALA A 16 17.42 2.05 -14.58
C ALA A 16 17.19 2.47 -16.04
N HIS A 17 18.11 2.14 -16.94
CA HIS A 17 17.94 2.41 -18.37
C HIS A 17 16.75 1.64 -18.96
N ILE A 18 16.58 0.35 -18.63
CA ILE A 18 15.42 -0.41 -19.12
C ILE A 18 14.10 0.14 -18.60
N LEU A 19 14.04 0.52 -17.31
CA LEU A 19 12.85 1.15 -16.71
C LEU A 19 12.54 2.53 -17.30
N SER A 20 13.51 3.21 -17.93
CA SER A 20 13.23 4.48 -18.63
C SER A 20 12.36 4.31 -19.88
N PHE A 21 12.35 3.12 -20.50
CA PHE A 21 11.46 2.81 -21.62
C PHE A 21 10.07 2.37 -21.15
N ASP A 22 10.01 1.60 -20.06
CA ASP A 22 8.77 1.17 -19.42
C ASP A 22 8.95 1.05 -17.91
N ALA A 23 8.59 2.11 -17.20
CA ALA A 23 8.74 2.21 -15.76
C ALA A 23 7.85 1.21 -14.98
N LYS A 24 6.90 0.55 -15.67
CA LYS A 24 5.94 -0.38 -15.07
C LYS A 24 6.17 -1.82 -15.48
N ASN A 25 7.28 -2.12 -16.19
CA ASN A 25 7.59 -3.47 -16.67
C ASN A 25 7.78 -4.48 -15.52
N TYR A 26 6.83 -5.40 -15.35
CA TYR A 26 6.84 -6.38 -14.26
C TYR A 26 8.05 -7.32 -14.28
N HIS A 27 8.58 -7.69 -15.45
CA HIS A 27 9.73 -8.57 -15.55
C HIS A 27 11.00 -7.89 -15.02
N VAL A 28 11.16 -6.61 -15.36
CA VAL A 28 12.30 -5.80 -14.92
C VAL A 28 12.25 -5.59 -13.40
N TRP A 29 11.07 -5.30 -12.83
CA TRP A 29 10.89 -5.20 -11.39
C TRP A 29 11.13 -6.52 -10.66
N THR A 30 10.66 -7.64 -11.21
CA THR A 30 10.92 -8.97 -10.63
C THR A 30 12.41 -9.28 -10.60
N TYR A 31 13.12 -8.98 -11.70
CA TYR A 31 14.56 -9.16 -11.77
C TYR A 31 15.31 -8.21 -10.82
N ARG A 32 14.85 -6.96 -10.68
CA ARG A 32 15.40 -5.98 -9.73
C ARG A 32 15.26 -6.45 -8.28
N GLN A 33 14.11 -7.00 -7.91
CA GLN A 33 13.92 -7.61 -6.58
C GLN A 33 14.85 -8.80 -6.38
N TRP A 34 14.98 -9.69 -7.36
CA TRP A 34 15.96 -10.79 -7.31
C TRP A 34 17.38 -10.27 -7.11
N LEU A 35 17.79 -9.22 -7.85
CA LEU A 35 19.11 -8.62 -7.76
C LEU A 35 19.37 -8.09 -6.34
N CYS A 36 18.41 -7.37 -5.76
CA CYS A 36 18.47 -6.88 -4.39
C CYS A 36 18.64 -8.02 -3.38
N ARG A 37 17.86 -9.10 -3.50
CA ARG A 37 17.97 -10.26 -2.60
C ARG A 37 19.30 -11.02 -2.77
N ARG A 38 19.80 -11.10 -4.00
CA ARG A 38 21.02 -11.84 -4.32
C ARG A 38 22.27 -11.10 -3.86
N PHE A 39 22.27 -9.77 -3.97
CA PHE A 39 23.35 -8.87 -3.61
C PHE A 39 22.85 -7.76 -2.68
N PRO A 40 22.52 -8.09 -1.41
CA PRO A 40 21.93 -7.13 -0.47
C PRO A 40 22.90 -6.02 -0.06
N ASP A 41 24.21 -6.23 -0.17
CA ASP A 41 25.20 -5.17 0.00
C ASP A 41 25.66 -4.68 -1.39
N PRO A 42 25.47 -3.38 -1.74
CA PRO A 42 24.91 -2.29 -0.92
C PRO A 42 23.40 -2.07 -1.08
N LEU A 43 22.70 -2.86 -1.90
CA LEU A 43 21.33 -2.53 -2.34
C LEU A 43 20.30 -2.43 -1.21
N LEU A 44 20.31 -3.37 -0.26
CA LEU A 44 19.36 -3.45 0.86
C LEU A 44 19.98 -3.07 2.21
N ASN A 45 21.30 -3.21 2.35
CA ASN A 45 22.01 -2.89 3.59
C ASN A 45 22.38 -1.40 3.71
N THR A 46 22.10 -0.61 2.68
CA THR A 46 22.29 0.85 2.65
C THR A 46 21.08 1.51 1.98
N ASP A 47 21.02 2.84 1.99
CA ASP A 47 19.96 3.59 1.33
C ASP A 47 20.11 3.71 -0.20
N VAL A 48 21.02 2.95 -0.84
CA VAL A 48 21.24 3.03 -2.29
C VAL A 48 19.96 2.71 -3.07
N GLU A 49 19.31 1.58 -2.78
CA GLU A 49 18.09 1.21 -3.51
C GLU A 49 16.89 2.07 -3.09
N LEU A 50 16.84 2.48 -1.82
CA LEU A 50 15.78 3.36 -1.32
C LEU A 50 15.82 4.73 -2.02
N ARG A 51 17.01 5.30 -2.24
CA ARG A 51 17.17 6.54 -3.03
C ARG A 51 16.84 6.35 -4.50
N ALA A 52 17.20 5.21 -5.09
CA ALA A 52 16.89 4.93 -6.49
C ALA A 52 15.37 4.83 -6.73
N VAL A 53 14.64 4.17 -5.83
CA VAL A 53 13.17 4.09 -5.94
C VAL A 53 12.49 5.41 -5.59
N ASP A 54 13.03 6.20 -4.66
CA ASP A 54 12.53 7.54 -4.35
C ASP A 54 12.62 8.48 -5.56
N ALA A 55 13.72 8.45 -6.30
CA ALA A 55 13.86 9.23 -7.54
C ALA A 55 12.79 8.86 -8.58
N LEU A 56 12.43 7.58 -8.70
CA LEU A 56 11.36 7.13 -9.61
C LEU A 56 9.96 7.58 -9.14
N ILE A 57 9.73 7.67 -7.83
CA ILE A 57 8.46 8.17 -7.26
C ILE A 57 8.38 9.69 -7.41
N GLN A 58 9.49 10.41 -7.29
CA GLN A 58 9.53 11.86 -7.51
C GLN A 58 9.25 12.22 -8.98
N ASP A 59 9.78 11.42 -9.92
CA ASP A 59 9.54 11.59 -11.37
C ASP A 59 8.09 11.27 -11.76
N ASP A 60 7.55 10.15 -11.27
CA ASP A 60 6.13 9.80 -11.41
C ASP A 60 5.55 9.28 -10.09
N VAL A 61 4.87 10.17 -9.35
CA VAL A 61 4.19 9.79 -8.11
C VAL A 61 3.16 8.67 -8.31
N ARG A 62 2.63 8.51 -9.53
CA ARG A 62 1.63 7.49 -9.87
C ARG A 62 2.27 6.18 -10.33
N ASN A 63 3.59 6.06 -10.25
CA ASN A 63 4.31 4.82 -10.56
C ASN A 63 4.10 3.76 -9.47
N ASN A 64 2.98 3.05 -9.52
CA ASN A 64 2.64 2.00 -8.57
C ASN A 64 3.71 0.90 -8.45
N SER A 65 4.47 0.63 -9.51
CA SER A 65 5.55 -0.36 -9.47
C SER A 65 6.72 0.11 -8.61
N ALA A 66 7.07 1.40 -8.66
CA ALA A 66 8.05 1.99 -7.76
C ALA A 66 7.57 1.99 -6.30
N TRP A 67 6.31 2.34 -6.03
CA TRP A 67 5.73 2.22 -4.68
C TRP A 67 5.77 0.78 -4.13
N ASN A 68 5.40 -0.20 -4.96
CA ASN A 68 5.48 -1.62 -4.59
C ASN A 68 6.94 -2.05 -4.34
N HIS A 69 7.88 -1.56 -5.14
CA HIS A 69 9.29 -1.87 -4.94
C HIS A 69 9.86 -1.22 -3.67
N ARG A 70 9.46 0.02 -3.35
CA ARG A 70 9.78 0.67 -2.07
C ARG A 70 9.30 -0.21 -0.91
N TYR A 71 8.08 -0.72 -0.99
CA TYR A 71 7.54 -1.61 0.05
C TYR A 71 8.39 -2.87 0.18
N PHE A 72 8.78 -3.47 -0.95
CA PHE A 72 9.66 -4.62 -0.96
C PHE A 72 11.00 -4.32 -0.27
N VAL A 73 11.65 -3.20 -0.60
CA VAL A 73 12.93 -2.79 -0.01
C VAL A 73 12.82 -2.59 1.49
N VAL A 74 11.74 -1.95 1.96
CA VAL A 74 11.59 -1.60 3.39
C VAL A 74 11.08 -2.77 4.23
N PHE A 75 10.13 -3.56 3.72
CA PHE A 75 9.44 -4.60 4.50
C PHE A 75 9.40 -5.97 3.83
N GLY A 76 9.29 -6.01 2.50
CA GLY A 76 9.02 -7.25 1.77
C GLY A 76 10.16 -8.27 1.81
N VAL A 77 11.41 -7.83 1.95
CA VAL A 77 12.56 -8.76 2.07
C VAL A 77 12.45 -9.61 3.33
N ASP A 78 12.12 -9.00 4.47
CA ASP A 78 11.99 -9.70 5.75
C ASP A 78 10.74 -10.59 5.78
N GLU A 79 9.63 -10.11 5.22
CA GLU A 79 8.42 -10.93 5.04
C GLU A 79 8.70 -12.17 4.19
N LEU A 80 9.40 -12.03 3.07
CA LEU A 80 9.76 -13.16 2.21
C LEU A 80 10.71 -14.13 2.92
N ARG A 81 11.67 -13.62 3.68
CA ARG A 81 12.58 -14.46 4.47
C ARG A 81 11.81 -15.28 5.51
N ALA A 82 10.85 -14.66 6.20
CA ALA A 82 10.00 -15.35 7.17
C ALA A 82 9.14 -16.44 6.51
N ILE A 83 8.50 -16.14 5.37
CA ILE A 83 7.77 -17.12 4.57
C ILE A 83 8.67 -18.31 4.18
N GLU A 84 9.88 -18.05 3.67
CA GLU A 84 10.81 -19.10 3.25
C GLU A 84 11.28 -19.98 4.41
N VAL A 85 11.39 -19.43 5.62
CA VAL A 85 11.71 -20.20 6.83
C VAL A 85 10.54 -21.10 7.21
N GLU A 86 9.30 -20.60 7.20
CA GLU A 86 8.10 -21.39 7.51
C GLU A 86 7.89 -22.55 6.52
N VAL A 87 8.04 -22.29 5.21
CA VAL A 87 7.91 -23.32 4.17
C VAL A 87 8.96 -24.44 4.35
N LYS A 88 10.22 -24.07 4.64
CA LYS A 88 11.27 -25.06 4.90
C LYS A 88 11.02 -25.89 6.17
N ALA A 89 10.42 -25.28 7.19
CA ALA A 89 10.04 -25.99 8.41
C ALA A 89 8.90 -26.98 8.17
N SER A 90 7.93 -26.66 7.29
CA SER A 90 6.83 -27.57 6.95
C SER A 90 7.25 -28.74 6.07
N ASP A 91 8.19 -28.56 5.14
CA ASP A 91 8.63 -29.63 4.23
C ASP A 91 9.35 -30.80 4.94
N GLY A 92 9.87 -30.56 6.15
CA GLY A 92 10.50 -31.59 6.99
C GLY A 92 9.51 -32.52 7.72
N GLY A 93 8.22 -32.21 7.74
CA GLY A 93 7.17 -33.01 8.37
C GLY A 93 6.20 -33.57 7.34
N ALA A 94 6.04 -34.90 7.27
CA ALA A 94 5.12 -35.58 6.36
C ALA A 94 3.61 -35.34 6.63
N GLY A 95 3.24 -34.21 7.25
CA GLY A 95 1.86 -33.80 7.53
C GLY A 95 1.45 -32.64 6.64
N GLY A 96 0.61 -32.92 5.64
CA GLY A 96 0.11 -31.97 4.63
C GLY A 96 -0.81 -30.85 5.15
N GLY A 97 -0.35 -30.07 6.13
CA GLY A 97 -0.97 -28.81 6.51
C GLY A 97 -0.70 -27.74 5.46
N ARG A 98 -1.71 -27.40 4.65
CA ARG A 98 -1.67 -26.34 3.62
C ARG A 98 -1.51 -24.91 4.17
N GLY A 99 -1.04 -24.72 5.41
CA GLY A 99 -1.14 -23.45 6.15
C GLY A 99 0.18 -22.92 6.69
N GLY A 100 1.30 -23.14 5.98
CA GLY A 100 2.59 -22.52 6.34
C GLY A 100 3.08 -21.65 5.20
N GLY A 101 3.34 -20.37 5.45
CA GLY A 101 4.05 -19.52 4.51
C GLY A 101 3.20 -18.67 3.55
N ILE A 102 1.94 -18.35 3.86
CA ILE A 102 1.30 -17.21 3.18
C ILE A 102 1.55 -15.91 3.94
N ARG A 103 1.81 -14.81 3.21
CA ARG A 103 2.06 -13.48 3.77
C ARG A 103 1.08 -13.07 4.87
N LYS A 104 -0.20 -13.43 4.73
CA LYS A 104 -1.23 -13.10 5.72
C LYS A 104 -0.97 -13.75 7.08
N GLU A 105 -0.48 -14.98 7.11
CA GLU A 105 -0.16 -15.71 8.34
C GLU A 105 1.10 -15.12 8.99
N VAL A 106 2.12 -14.82 8.19
CA VAL A 106 3.36 -14.20 8.66
C VAL A 106 3.11 -12.80 9.27
N LEU A 107 2.23 -12.01 8.68
CA LEU A 107 1.84 -10.71 9.25
C LEU A 107 1.08 -10.87 10.58
N ALA A 108 0.30 -11.95 10.73
CA ALA A 108 -0.50 -12.22 11.92
C ALA A 108 0.27 -12.96 13.03
N SER A 109 1.41 -13.58 12.73
CA SER A 109 2.18 -14.39 13.66
C SER A 109 2.93 -13.56 14.71
N GLY A 110 3.12 -12.25 14.47
CA GLY A 110 3.91 -11.37 15.32
C GLY A 110 5.42 -11.67 15.30
N THR A 111 5.89 -12.52 14.38
CA THR A 111 7.32 -12.91 14.30
C THR A 111 8.19 -11.88 13.60
N LEU A 112 7.58 -10.98 12.82
CA LEU A 112 8.30 -9.95 12.10
C LEU A 112 8.68 -8.79 13.04
N VAL A 113 9.97 -8.45 13.06
CA VAL A 113 10.46 -7.26 13.77
C VAL A 113 9.78 -6.01 13.20
N VAL A 114 9.27 -5.15 14.07
CA VAL A 114 8.70 -3.85 13.71
C VAL A 114 9.62 -2.77 14.27
N ASP A 115 10.38 -2.12 13.38
CA ASP A 115 11.15 -0.93 13.71
C ASP A 115 10.22 0.29 13.63
N LEU A 116 9.95 0.92 14.78
CA LEU A 116 9.01 2.04 14.87
C LEU A 116 9.52 3.29 14.15
N ASP A 117 10.83 3.52 14.13
CA ASP A 117 11.41 4.68 13.44
C ASP A 117 11.24 4.53 11.92
N VAL A 118 11.42 3.30 11.41
CA VAL A 118 11.16 2.98 10.00
C VAL A 118 9.67 3.11 9.69
N VAL A 119 8.78 2.63 10.56
CA VAL A 119 7.33 2.76 10.37
C VAL A 119 6.91 4.22 10.32
N ASP A 120 7.36 5.05 11.27
CA ASP A 120 7.02 6.47 11.32
C ASP A 120 7.55 7.22 10.10
N ARG A 121 8.79 6.92 9.67
CA ARG A 121 9.36 7.45 8.42
C ARG A 121 8.47 7.12 7.22
N GLU A 122 8.04 5.87 7.08
CA GLU A 122 7.25 5.43 5.93
C GLU A 122 5.79 5.92 5.96
N VAL A 123 5.19 6.03 7.15
CA VAL A 123 3.86 6.64 7.32
C VAL A 123 3.90 8.11 6.92
N ASN A 124 4.89 8.87 7.39
CA ASN A 124 5.03 10.28 7.04
C ASN A 124 5.33 10.46 5.56
N TYR A 125 6.25 9.66 5.00
CA TYR A 125 6.53 9.66 3.57
C TYR A 125 5.27 9.47 2.72
N ALA A 126 4.44 8.48 3.06
CA ALA A 126 3.21 8.23 2.32
C ALA A 126 2.19 9.36 2.50
N LYS A 127 2.04 9.90 3.71
CA LYS A 127 1.13 11.03 4.00
C LYS A 127 1.51 12.28 3.21
N ASP A 128 2.79 12.60 3.10
CA ASP A 128 3.26 13.76 2.35
C ASP A 128 2.94 13.64 0.85
N HIS A 129 3.16 12.45 0.27
CA HIS A 129 2.84 12.19 -1.13
C HIS A 129 1.32 12.14 -1.39
N ILE A 130 0.52 11.68 -0.43
CA ILE A 130 -0.95 11.77 -0.48
C ILE A 130 -1.38 13.24 -0.40
N ALA A 131 -0.80 14.05 0.47
CA ALA A 131 -1.13 15.47 0.58
C ALA A 131 -0.85 16.21 -0.74
N TRP A 132 0.23 15.85 -1.42
CA TRP A 132 0.61 16.39 -2.73
C TRP A 132 -0.30 15.90 -3.87
N ALA A 133 -0.60 14.61 -3.92
CA ALA A 133 -1.48 14.00 -4.93
C ALA A 133 -2.60 13.15 -4.29
N PRO A 134 -3.65 13.79 -3.74
CA PRO A 134 -4.66 13.07 -2.94
C PRO A 134 -5.45 12.00 -3.71
N GLN A 135 -5.56 12.15 -5.03
CA GLN A 135 -6.26 11.23 -5.91
C GLN A 135 -5.33 10.16 -6.54
N ASN A 136 -4.13 9.97 -5.99
CA ASN A 136 -3.18 8.92 -6.42
C ASN A 136 -3.31 7.66 -5.58
N ALA A 137 -3.90 6.60 -6.13
CA ALA A 137 -4.08 5.32 -5.44
C ALA A 137 -2.77 4.69 -4.92
N SER A 138 -1.63 4.92 -5.58
CA SER A 138 -0.37 4.24 -5.26
C SER A 138 0.10 4.55 -3.84
N ALA A 139 0.09 5.82 -3.44
CA ALA A 139 0.51 6.24 -2.11
C ALA A 139 -0.47 5.77 -1.01
N TRP A 140 -1.78 5.74 -1.31
CA TRP A 140 -2.78 5.16 -0.40
C TRP A 140 -2.57 3.65 -0.21
N ASN A 141 -2.35 2.90 -1.29
CA ASN A 141 -2.09 1.47 -1.22
C ASN A 141 -0.80 1.18 -0.44
N TYR A 142 0.23 1.97 -0.66
CA TYR A 142 1.47 1.90 0.11
C TYR A 142 1.22 2.12 1.61
N LEU A 143 0.56 3.22 1.98
CA LEU A 143 0.24 3.52 3.37
C LEU A 143 -0.56 2.37 4.03
N ARG A 144 -1.55 1.80 3.33
CA ARG A 144 -2.29 0.63 3.83
C ARG A 144 -1.37 -0.55 4.12
N GLY A 145 -0.41 -0.80 3.24
CA GLY A 145 0.62 -1.82 3.42
C GLY A 145 1.45 -1.57 4.67
N VAL A 146 1.96 -0.35 4.86
CA VAL A 146 2.76 0.05 6.03
C VAL A 146 1.96 -0.14 7.33
N LEU A 147 0.72 0.34 7.39
CA LEU A 147 -0.14 0.19 8.57
C LEU A 147 -0.41 -1.27 8.88
N THR A 148 -0.71 -2.08 7.86
CA THR A 148 -0.93 -3.52 8.03
C THR A 148 0.33 -4.21 8.56
N ARG A 149 1.51 -3.84 8.04
CA ARG A 149 2.81 -4.39 8.46
C ARG A 149 3.19 -4.02 9.88
N ALA A 150 2.79 -2.83 10.32
CA ALA A 150 3.04 -2.32 11.66
C ALA A 150 1.95 -2.74 12.68
N GLY A 151 0.86 -3.38 12.23
CA GLY A 151 -0.28 -3.68 13.09
C GLY A 151 -1.05 -2.45 13.54
N ILE A 152 -0.92 -1.32 12.84
CA ILE A 152 -1.61 -0.06 13.18
C ILE A 152 -3.03 -0.13 12.58
N PRO A 153 -4.09 0.06 13.40
CA PRO A 153 -5.45 0.00 12.90
C PRO A 153 -5.76 1.20 11.98
N LEU A 154 -6.59 0.95 10.96
CA LEU A 154 -6.96 1.98 9.99
C LEU A 154 -7.66 3.20 10.64
N THR A 155 -8.28 3.00 11.81
CA THR A 155 -8.94 4.05 12.60
C THR A 155 -8.00 5.18 12.99
N GLU A 156 -6.70 4.93 13.15
CA GLU A 156 -5.71 5.99 13.43
C GLU A 156 -5.62 7.02 12.30
N MET A 157 -6.06 6.66 11.09
CA MET A 157 -6.00 7.53 9.92
C MET A 157 -7.28 8.36 9.72
N ARG A 158 -8.25 8.29 10.65
CA ARG A 158 -9.52 9.00 10.53
C ARG A 158 -9.35 10.49 10.29
N VAL A 159 -8.63 11.18 11.18
CA VAL A 159 -8.44 12.64 11.10
C VAL A 159 -7.72 13.01 9.80
N PHE A 160 -6.75 12.20 9.39
CA PHE A 160 -6.04 12.38 8.13
C PHE A 160 -7.00 12.26 6.93
N CYS A 161 -7.82 11.21 6.87
CA CYS A 161 -8.80 11.02 5.80
C CYS A 161 -9.91 12.09 5.80
N GLU A 162 -10.41 12.48 6.98
CA GLU A 162 -11.41 13.56 7.15
C GLU A 162 -10.89 14.87 6.55
N GLY A 163 -9.59 15.16 6.67
CA GLY A 163 -8.95 16.34 6.05
C GLY A 163 -9.05 16.41 4.52
N PHE A 164 -9.29 15.29 3.83
CA PHE A 164 -9.47 15.26 2.38
C PHE A 164 -10.93 15.27 1.93
N VAL A 165 -11.89 15.29 2.85
CA VAL A 165 -13.32 15.32 2.54
C VAL A 165 -14.05 16.54 3.09
N GLY A 166 -13.32 17.46 3.72
CA GLY A 166 -13.87 18.67 4.34
C GLY A 166 -14.03 18.64 5.84
N GLY A 167 -13.39 17.69 6.50
CA GLY A 167 -13.45 17.52 7.94
C GLY A 167 -14.54 16.56 8.38
N LYS A 168 -14.63 16.38 9.70
CA LYS A 168 -15.58 15.48 10.34
C LYS A 168 -17.02 15.85 10.00
N GLY A 169 -17.77 14.89 9.49
CA GLY A 169 -19.20 15.04 9.19
C GLY A 169 -19.51 15.88 7.94
N ALA A 170 -18.51 16.17 7.10
CA ALA A 170 -18.70 16.88 5.85
C ALA A 170 -19.75 16.21 4.95
N ASP A 171 -20.49 17.02 4.19
CA ASP A 171 -21.41 16.54 3.17
C ASP A 171 -20.61 16.09 1.94
N LEU A 172 -20.44 14.77 1.82
CA LEU A 172 -19.72 14.13 0.71
C LEU A 172 -20.39 14.35 -0.66
N MET A 173 -21.66 14.77 -0.68
CA MET A 173 -22.42 15.03 -1.90
C MET A 173 -22.37 16.52 -2.30
N SER A 174 -22.05 17.42 -1.37
CA SER A 174 -21.87 18.85 -1.67
C SER A 174 -20.65 19.13 -2.58
N GLY A 175 -20.79 20.08 -3.50
CA GLY A 175 -19.72 20.61 -4.36
C GLY A 175 -19.34 19.74 -5.57
N GLY A 176 -19.46 20.28 -6.79
CA GLY A 176 -19.19 19.52 -8.02
C GLY A 176 -19.78 20.14 -9.29
N SER A 177 -20.62 21.17 -9.20
CA SER A 177 -20.72 22.13 -10.29
C SER A 177 -19.47 23.00 -10.26
N SER A 178 -18.92 23.31 -11.44
CA SER A 178 -17.82 24.28 -11.63
C SER A 178 -18.07 25.63 -10.96
N ASP A 179 -19.32 25.91 -10.57
CA ASP A 179 -19.78 27.22 -10.16
C ASP A 179 -19.81 27.39 -8.63
N THR A 180 -19.43 26.36 -7.86
CA THR A 180 -19.23 26.51 -6.40
C THR A 180 -17.78 26.21 -6.05
N PRO A 181 -16.92 27.25 -5.94
CA PRO A 181 -15.62 27.10 -5.31
C PRO A 181 -15.84 26.58 -3.88
N GLY A 182 -15.36 25.37 -3.57
CA GLY A 182 -15.48 24.80 -2.23
C GLY A 182 -15.98 23.36 -2.13
N SER A 183 -16.00 22.56 -3.21
CA SER A 183 -16.17 21.11 -3.01
C SER A 183 -15.03 20.60 -2.12
N SER A 184 -15.38 20.21 -0.91
CA SER A 184 -14.38 19.93 0.13
C SER A 184 -13.65 18.60 -0.07
N VAL A 185 -14.21 17.74 -0.92
CA VAL A 185 -13.64 16.43 -1.25
C VAL A 185 -12.53 16.55 -2.29
N ARG A 186 -11.33 16.17 -1.87
CA ARG A 186 -10.09 16.13 -2.67
C ARG A 186 -9.66 14.71 -3.04
N SER A 187 -10.22 13.68 -2.38
CA SER A 187 -9.82 12.29 -2.60
C SER A 187 -10.98 11.30 -2.42
N SER A 188 -11.29 10.54 -3.47
CA SER A 188 -12.21 9.39 -3.36
C SER A 188 -11.59 8.22 -2.57
N HIS A 189 -10.25 8.12 -2.53
CA HIS A 189 -9.57 7.12 -1.71
C HIS A 189 -9.74 7.39 -0.21
N ALA A 190 -9.76 8.66 0.19
CA ALA A 190 -10.10 9.03 1.57
C ALA A 190 -11.54 8.62 1.93
N ILE A 191 -12.50 8.77 1.02
CA ILE A 191 -13.88 8.31 1.25
C ILE A 191 -13.95 6.78 1.42
N ASP A 192 -13.21 6.02 0.61
CA ASP A 192 -13.11 4.56 0.74
C ASP A 192 -12.54 4.15 2.11
N TRP A 193 -11.49 4.84 2.56
CA TRP A 193 -10.93 4.60 3.89
C TRP A 193 -11.90 4.99 5.01
N LEU A 194 -12.61 6.11 4.87
CA LEU A 194 -13.63 6.52 5.84
C LEU A 194 -14.77 5.50 5.93
N ALA A 195 -15.16 4.87 4.82
CA ALA A 195 -16.15 3.80 4.85
C ALA A 195 -15.70 2.62 5.73
N ASP A 196 -14.44 2.19 5.62
CA ASP A 196 -13.85 1.16 6.48
C ASP A 196 -13.76 1.63 7.94
N ILE A 197 -13.25 2.83 8.18
CA ILE A 197 -13.03 3.41 9.51
C ILE A 197 -14.35 3.54 10.26
N TYR A 198 -15.37 4.16 9.67
CA TYR A 198 -16.68 4.31 10.32
C TYR A 198 -17.31 2.96 10.63
N ARG A 199 -17.15 1.97 9.74
CA ARG A 199 -17.61 0.60 10.02
C ARG A 199 -16.89 -0.02 11.22
N MET A 200 -15.56 0.13 11.30
CA MET A 200 -14.75 -0.38 12.42
C MET A 200 -15.11 0.27 13.76
N GLU A 201 -15.50 1.55 13.73
CA GLU A 201 -15.97 2.31 14.90
C GLU A 201 -17.46 2.07 15.22
N GLY A 202 -18.19 1.30 14.41
CA GLY A 202 -19.61 1.00 14.61
C GLY A 202 -20.58 2.04 14.03
N ASP A 203 -20.09 3.10 13.38
CA ASP A 203 -20.91 4.08 12.66
C ASP A 203 -21.30 3.56 11.26
N VAL A 204 -22.20 2.59 11.25
CA VAL A 204 -22.70 1.94 10.02
C VAL A 204 -23.40 2.95 9.09
N HIS A 205 -24.03 3.98 9.66
CA HIS A 205 -24.72 5.00 8.87
C HIS A 205 -23.73 5.83 8.05
N ARG A 206 -22.70 6.42 8.71
CA ARG A 206 -21.66 7.17 7.99
C ARG A 206 -20.84 6.30 7.06
N SER A 207 -20.60 5.04 7.42
CA SER A 207 -19.97 4.07 6.52
C SER A 207 -20.78 3.90 5.22
N LYS A 208 -22.11 3.75 5.33
CA LYS A 208 -23.00 3.64 4.18
C LYS A 208 -23.03 4.92 3.34
N GLU A 209 -23.09 6.10 3.96
CA GLU A 209 -23.01 7.38 3.24
C GLU A 209 -21.73 7.50 2.39
N CYS A 210 -20.59 7.05 2.91
CA CYS A 210 -19.33 7.04 2.15
C CYS A 210 -19.43 6.15 0.91
N LEU A 211 -19.98 4.93 1.07
CA LEU A 211 -20.13 3.98 -0.03
C LEU A 211 -21.14 4.47 -1.08
N ASP A 212 -22.24 5.06 -0.65
CA ASP A 212 -23.24 5.64 -1.54
C ASP A 212 -22.65 6.81 -2.33
N ALA A 213 -21.88 7.69 -1.69
CA ALA A 213 -21.20 8.81 -2.35
C ALA A 213 -20.15 8.34 -3.39
N LEU A 214 -19.41 7.26 -3.09
CA LEU A 214 -18.50 6.63 -4.06
C LEU A 214 -19.27 6.08 -5.26
N ALA A 215 -20.38 5.38 -5.03
CA ALA A 215 -21.22 4.78 -6.07
C ALA A 215 -21.85 5.81 -7.01
N SER A 216 -22.32 6.93 -6.45
CA SER A 216 -23.09 7.93 -7.19
C SER A 216 -22.23 8.98 -7.87
N LYS A 217 -21.10 9.38 -7.27
CA LYS A 217 -20.38 10.59 -7.66
C LYS A 217 -18.87 10.41 -7.81
N TRP A 218 -18.20 9.84 -6.82
CA TRP A 218 -16.74 9.91 -6.73
C TRP A 218 -16.01 8.77 -7.43
N ASP A 219 -16.66 7.63 -7.65
CA ASP A 219 -16.13 6.50 -8.40
C ASP A 219 -17.25 5.67 -9.05
N PRO A 220 -18.01 6.27 -9.98
CA PRO A 220 -19.17 5.63 -10.59
C PRO A 220 -18.80 4.44 -11.49
N ILE A 221 -17.56 4.36 -11.98
CA ILE A 221 -17.09 3.22 -12.77
C ILE A 221 -17.10 1.92 -11.94
N ARG A 222 -16.89 2.03 -10.62
CA ARG A 222 -17.00 0.92 -9.66
C ARG A 222 -18.33 0.90 -8.90
N ARG A 223 -19.39 1.56 -9.38
CA ARG A 223 -20.71 1.65 -8.70
C ARG A 223 -21.20 0.32 -8.12
N LYS A 224 -21.24 -0.76 -8.93
CA LYS A 224 -21.73 -2.08 -8.49
C LYS A 224 -20.92 -2.66 -7.32
N TYR A 225 -19.62 -2.37 -7.27
CA TYR A 225 -18.76 -2.81 -6.17
C TYR A 225 -19.09 -2.04 -4.88
N TRP A 226 -19.29 -0.73 -4.97
CA TRP A 226 -19.69 0.10 -3.82
C TRP A 226 -21.07 -0.27 -3.28
N GLU A 227 -22.05 -0.46 -4.16
CA GLU A 227 -23.38 -0.96 -3.79
C GLU A 227 -23.32 -2.35 -3.13
N PHE A 228 -22.43 -3.23 -3.60
CA PHE A 228 -22.19 -4.52 -2.97
C PHE A 228 -21.65 -4.36 -1.55
N ARG A 229 -20.64 -3.51 -1.35
CA ARG A 229 -20.10 -3.21 -0.02
C ARG A 229 -21.17 -2.61 0.90
N ALA A 230 -22.02 -1.72 0.39
CA ALA A 230 -23.11 -1.13 1.16
C ALA A 230 -24.11 -2.20 1.63
N ARG A 231 -24.46 -3.18 0.79
CA ARG A 231 -25.30 -4.32 1.19
C ARG A 231 -24.67 -5.20 2.27
N GLN A 232 -23.34 -5.34 2.28
CA GLN A 232 -22.64 -6.09 3.33
C GLN A 232 -22.78 -5.44 4.72
N LEU A 233 -23.02 -4.13 4.79
CA LEU A 233 -23.30 -3.44 6.05
C LEU A 233 -24.68 -3.80 6.61
N GLU A 234 -25.67 -4.01 5.74
CA GLU A 234 -27.04 -4.38 6.14
C GLU A 234 -27.12 -5.82 6.65
N GLY A 235 -26.33 -6.73 6.04
CA GLY A 235 -26.24 -8.13 6.47
C GLY A 235 -25.66 -8.33 7.86
N ALA A 236 -24.89 -7.37 8.38
CA ALA A 236 -24.31 -7.42 9.72
C ALA A 236 -25.33 -7.11 10.85
N LYS A 237 -26.59 -6.81 10.51
CA LYS A 237 -27.68 -6.58 11.49
C LYS A 237 -28.42 -7.85 11.95
N LYS A 238 -28.01 -9.05 11.51
CA LYS A 238 -28.58 -10.32 11.96
C LYS A 238 -27.65 -11.01 12.96
#